data_AF-V8CY58-F1
#
_entry.id   AF-V8CY58-F1
#
_cell.length_a   1.000
_cell.length_b   1.000
_cell.length_c   1.000
_cell.angle_alpha   90.00
_cell.angle_beta   90.00
_cell.angle_gamma   90.00
#
_symmetry.space_group_name_H-M   'P 1'
#
loop_
_entity.id
_entity.type
_entity.pdbx_description
1 polymer ?
#
loop_
_entity_poly.entity_id
_entity_poly.type
_entity_poly.pdbx_seq_one_letter_code
_entity_poly.pdbx_strand_id
1 'polypeptide(L)' 'MSPQPVSSSEAQARLLAGELDRWVDQIEAELSGRVALPPSVQHAKRQELYDVHRQIRALRDRFPRAFS' A
#
# COMPACT_ATOMS: atom_id res chain seq x y z
N MET A 1 25.00 6.49 20.42
CA MET A 1 24.52 6.45 19.03
C MET A 1 23.38 7.44 18.92
N SER A 2 23.59 8.56 18.23
CA SER A 2 22.52 9.52 17.95
C SER A 2 21.65 8.95 16.80
N PRO A 3 20.32 8.99 16.90
CA PRO A 3 19.45 8.56 15.79
C PRO A 3 19.73 9.45 14.58
N GLN A 4 20.01 8.83 13.42
CA GLN A 4 20.16 9.55 12.16
C GLN A 4 18.81 10.22 11.83
N PRO A 5 18.79 11.52 11.49
CA PRO A 5 17.56 12.18 11.09
C PRO A 5 17.03 11.52 9.81
N VAL A 6 15.76 11.10 9.82
CA VAL A 6 15.09 10.60 8.61
C VAL A 6 15.03 11.72 7.58
N SER A 7 15.40 11.42 6.34
CA SER A 7 15.27 12.41 5.27
C SER A 7 13.80 12.71 5.00
N SER A 8 13.48 13.93 4.55
CA SER A 8 12.11 14.29 4.17
C SER A 8 11.49 13.32 3.16
N SER A 9 12.30 12.76 2.25
CA SER A 9 11.88 11.75 1.28
C SER A 9 11.55 10.40 1.92
N GLU A 10 12.29 9.96 2.94
CA GLU A 10 11.99 8.73 3.68
C GLU A 10 10.73 8.88 4.53
N ALA A 11 10.52 10.04 5.15
CA ALA A 11 9.29 10.35 5.88
C ALA A 11 8.06 10.33 4.96
N GLN A 12 8.17 10.95 3.78
CA GLN A 12 7.11 10.91 2.77
C GLN A 12 6.84 9.49 2.25
N ALA A 13 7.90 8.69 2.03
CA ALA A 13 7.75 7.30 1.61
C ALA A 13 6.99 6.45 2.65
N ARG A 14 7.24 6.66 3.95
CA ARG A 14 6.47 6.01 5.03
C ARG A 14 5.01 6.41 5.03
N LEU A 15 4.73 7.71 4.90
CA LEU A 15 3.36 8.23 4.87
C LEU A 15 2.58 7.65 3.69
N LEU A 16 3.16 7.68 2.49
CA LEU A 16 2.54 7.14 1.29
C LEU A 16 2.33 5.62 1.41
N ALA A 17 3.30 4.87 1.91
CA ALA A 17 3.12 3.43 2.13
C ALA A 17 1.97 3.14 3.11
N GLY A 18 1.84 3.92 4.19
CA GLY A 18 0.71 3.78 5.13
C GLY A 18 -0.65 4.20 4.55
N GLU A 19 -0.68 5.09 3.55
CA GLU A 19 -1.90 5.36 2.78
C GLU A 19 -2.26 4.19 1.86
N LEU A 20 -1.27 3.61 1.20
CA LEU A 20 -1.45 2.44 0.33
C LEU A 20 -1.87 1.20 1.13
N ASP A 21 -1.29 0.95 2.31
CA ASP A 21 -1.69 -0.15 3.20
C ASP A 21 -3.17 0.00 3.64
N ARG A 22 -3.61 1.22 3.99
CA ARG A 22 -5.04 1.47 4.30
C ARG A 22 -5.96 1.24 3.10
N TRP A 23 -5.47 1.53 1.89
CA TRP A 23 -6.22 1.25 0.67
C TRP A 23 -6.32 -0.27 0.42
N VAL A 24 -5.25 -1.02 0.66
CA VAL A 24 -5.30 -2.50 0.63
C VAL A 24 -6.42 -3.02 1.53
N ASP A 25 -6.45 -2.59 2.80
CA ASP A 25 -7.47 -3.00 3.77
C ASP A 25 -8.89 -2.70 3.27
N GLN A 26 -9.09 -1.53 2.64
CA GLN A 26 -10.38 -1.13 2.08
C GLN A 26 -10.79 -2.03 0.91
N ILE A 27 -9.89 -2.30 -0.04
CA ILE A 27 -10.19 -3.18 -1.19
C ILE A 27 -10.52 -4.59 -0.71
N GLU A 28 -9.77 -5.12 0.26
CA GLU A 28 -10.01 -6.44 0.84
C GLU A 28 -11.34 -6.50 1.59
N ALA A 29 -11.70 -5.46 2.34
CA ALA A 29 -13.01 -5.36 3.00
C ALA A 29 -14.17 -5.34 1.98
N GLU A 30 -14.00 -4.65 0.85
CA GLU A 30 -15.00 -4.60 -0.21
C GLU A 30 -15.12 -5.94 -0.96
N LEU A 31 -14.00 -6.63 -1.20
CA LEU A 31 -13.98 -7.95 -1.82
C LEU A 31 -14.52 -9.07 -0.91
N SER A 32 -14.33 -8.95 0.40
CA SER A 32 -14.80 -9.91 1.41
C SER A 32 -16.19 -9.60 1.96
N GLY A 33 -16.80 -8.50 1.51
CA GLY A 33 -18.09 -8.02 1.97
C GLY A 33 -19.24 -9.01 1.76
N ARG A 34 -20.32 -8.83 2.54
CA ARG A 34 -21.52 -9.68 2.47
C ARG A 34 -22.30 -9.56 1.16
N VAL A 35 -22.15 -8.44 0.46
CA VAL A 35 -22.82 -8.18 -0.82
C VAL A 35 -21.90 -8.65 -1.94
N ALA A 36 -22.37 -9.61 -2.73
CA ALA A 36 -21.62 -10.10 -3.88
C ALA A 36 -21.46 -8.98 -4.92
N LEU A 37 -20.21 -8.66 -5.25
CA LEU A 37 -19.87 -7.73 -6.33
C LEU A 37 -20.01 -8.42 -7.70
N PRO A 38 -20.36 -7.69 -8.77
CA PRO A 38 -20.28 -8.22 -10.12
C PRO A 38 -18.88 -8.75 -10.47
N PRO A 39 -18.73 -9.82 -11.27
CA PRO A 39 -17.41 -10.38 -11.60
C PRO A 39 -16.41 -9.38 -12.20
N SER A 40 -16.88 -8.44 -13.03
CA SER A 40 -16.05 -7.37 -13.60
C SER A 40 -15.51 -6.42 -12.53
N VAL A 41 -16.33 -6.09 -11.53
CA VAL A 41 -15.94 -5.25 -10.38
C VAL A 41 -14.94 -5.99 -9.50
N GLN A 42 -15.16 -7.28 -9.23
CA GLN A 42 -14.21 -8.10 -8.48
C GLN A 42 -12.86 -8.18 -9.19
N HIS A 43 -12.86 -8.35 -10.52
CA HIS A 43 -11.64 -8.40 -11.31
C HIS A 43 -10.88 -7.07 -11.26
N ALA A 44 -11.58 -5.94 -11.47
CA ALA A 44 -10.98 -4.62 -11.37
C ALA A 44 -10.35 -4.37 -9.99
N LYS A 45 -11.06 -4.72 -8.90
CA LYS A 45 -10.55 -4.59 -7.54
C LYS A 45 -9.33 -5.46 -7.26
N ARG A 46 -9.28 -6.68 -7.78
CA ARG A 46 -8.10 -7.56 -7.65
C ARG A 46 -6.90 -7.00 -8.42
N GLN A 47 -7.14 -6.38 -9.58
CA GLN A 47 -6.07 -5.71 -10.33
C GLN A 47 -5.55 -4.50 -9.57
N GLU A 48 -6.44 -3.67 -9.03
CA GLU A 48 -6.12 -2.53 -8.19
C GLU A 48 -5.30 -2.95 -6.96
N LEU A 49 -5.72 -4.01 -6.26
CA LEU A 49 -4.99 -4.60 -5.14
C LEU A 49 -3.56 -5.03 -5.51
N TYR A 50 -3.41 -5.68 -6.66
CA TYR A 50 -2.09 -6.07 -7.18
C TYR A 50 -1.20 -4.84 -7.45
N ASP A 51 -1.76 -3.80 -8.06
CA ASP A 51 -1.03 -2.57 -8.40
C ASP A 51 -0.61 -1.79 -7.15
N VAL A 52 -1.46 -1.73 -6.13
CA VAL A 52 -1.16 -1.11 -4.82
C VAL A 52 -0.02 -1.88 -4.13
N HIS A 53 -0.08 -3.22 -4.06
CA HIS A 53 1.01 -4.02 -3.52
C HIS A 53 2.34 -3.82 -4.28
N ARG A 54 2.27 -3.70 -5.60
CA ARG A 54 3.46 -3.41 -6.42
C ARG A 54 4.05 -2.04 -6.09
N GLN A 55 3.22 -1.03 -5.85
CA GLN A 55 3.67 0.30 -5.45
C GLN A 55 4.33 0.31 -4.06
N ILE A 56 3.72 -0.38 -3.09
CA ILE A 56 4.30 -0.54 -1.75
C ILE A 56 5.68 -1.21 -1.83
N ARG A 57 5.80 -2.28 -2.62
CA ARG A 57 7.08 -2.95 -2.84
C ARG A 57 8.11 -2.01 -3.47
N ALA A 58 7.73 -1.25 -4.50
CA ALA A 58 8.62 -0.29 -5.13
C ALA A 58 9.09 0.82 -4.16
N LEU A 59 8.23 1.27 -3.24
CA LEU A 59 8.61 2.21 -2.19
C LEU A 59 9.62 1.59 -1.22
N ARG A 60 9.39 0.35 -0.78
CA ARG A 60 10.30 -0.39 0.10
C ARG A 60 11.67 -0.62 -0.53
N ASP A 61 11.69 -1.00 -1.80
CA ASP A 61 12.92 -1.22 -2.57
C ASP A 61 13.70 0.08 -2.79
N ARG A 62 12.99 1.20 -3.03
CA ARG A 62 13.60 2.52 -3.27
C ARG A 62 14.08 3.21 -1.99
N PHE A 63 13.40 3.02 -0.87
CA PHE A 63 13.70 3.67 0.40
C PHE A 63 13.90 2.66 1.53
N PRO A 64 14.90 1.76 1.46
CA PRO A 64 15.05 0.67 2.44
C PRO A 64 15.20 1.17 3.88
N ARG A 65 15.86 2.32 4.09
CA ARG A 65 16.00 2.97 5.42
C ARG A 65 14.69 3.52 5.98
N ALA A 66 13.72 3.78 5.12
CA ALA A 66 12.38 4.17 5.54
C ALA A 66 11.60 2.98 6.12
N PHE A 67 11.97 1.73 5.83
CA PHE A 67 11.20 0.55 6.22
C PHE A 67 12.02 -0.49 6.99
N SER A 68 13.25 -0.13 7.38
CA SER A 68 14.17 -0.91 8.20
C SER A 68 13.91 -0.77 9.70
#